data_AF-A0A441BQB7-F1
#
_entry.id   AF-A0A441BQB7-F1
#
_cell.length_a   1.000
_cell.length_b   1.000
_cell.length_c   1.000
_cell.angle_alpha   90.00
_cell.angle_beta   90.00
_cell.angle_gamma   90.00
#
_symmetry.space_group_name_H-M   'P 1'
#
loop_
_entity.id
_entity.type
_entity.pdbx_description
1 polymer ?
#
loop_
_entity_poly.entity_id
_entity_poly.type
_entity_poly.pdbx_seq_one_letter_code
_entity_poly.pdbx_strand_id
1 'polypeptide(L)'
;FGLSGSDANETNIKLIWYYNNVLGRPEKKKIISRWRGYHGSGVMTGSLTGLDLFHNAFDLPRAPILHTEAPYYFRRADRSLSEEQFSQHC
;
A
#
# COMPACT_ATOMS: atom_id res chain seq x y z
N PHE A 1 -3.11 19.38 9.08
CA PHE A 1 -1.66 19.61 8.90
C PHE A 1 -0.91 18.59 9.76
N GLY A 2 0.29 18.20 9.33
CA GLY A 2 1.11 17.18 9.98
C GLY A 2 2.58 17.56 9.94
N LEU A 3 3.46 16.68 10.45
CA LEU A 3 4.89 16.92 10.58
C LEU A 3 5.74 15.90 9.80
N SER A 4 5.11 14.91 9.16
CA SER A 4 5.78 13.83 8.46
C SER A 4 4.90 13.20 7.37
N GLY A 5 5.52 12.49 6.43
CA GLY A 5 4.77 11.67 5.47
C GLY A 5 3.99 10.53 6.13
N SER A 6 4.51 9.98 7.24
CA SER A 6 3.85 8.92 8.01
C SER A 6 2.53 9.40 8.62
N ASP A 7 2.51 10.55 9.31
CA ASP A 7 1.26 11.06 9.90
C ASP A 7 0.23 11.51 8.85
N ALA A 8 0.71 11.98 7.69
CA ALA A 8 -0.15 12.33 6.57
C ALA A 8 -0.85 11.08 6.00
N ASN A 9 -0.11 9.98 5.82
CA ASN A 9 -0.71 8.73 5.35
C ASN A 9 -1.60 8.07 6.41
N GLU A 10 -1.27 8.16 7.69
CA GLU A 10 -2.16 7.74 8.78
C GLU A 10 -3.49 8.52 8.71
N THR A 11 -3.42 9.82 8.45
CA THR A 11 -4.60 10.67 8.24
C THR A 11 -5.41 10.22 7.02
N ASN A 12 -4.76 9.91 5.89
CA ASN A 12 -5.44 9.42 4.69
C ASN A 12 -6.22 8.12 4.95
N ILE A 13 -5.65 7.18 5.71
CA ILE A 13 -6.34 5.93 6.11
C ILE A 13 -7.59 6.25 6.93
N LYS A 14 -7.47 7.14 7.92
CA LYS A 14 -8.62 7.56 8.74
C LYS A 14 -9.72 8.20 7.89
N LEU A 15 -9.34 9.09 6.97
CA LEU A 15 -10.29 9.79 6.11
C LEU A 15 -11.03 8.84 5.18
N ILE A 16 -10.34 7.88 4.53
CA ILE A 16 -11.01 6.97 3.60
C ILE A 16 -11.91 5.97 4.33
N TRP A 17 -11.54 5.53 5.53
CA TRP A 17 -12.42 4.69 6.36
C TRP A 17 -13.64 5.46 6.87
N TYR A 18 -13.44 6.68 7.34
CA TYR A 18 -14.53 7.58 7.74
C TYR A 18 -15.48 7.84 6.58
N TYR A 19 -14.95 8.18 5.40
CA TYR A 19 -15.72 8.39 4.18
C TYR A 19 -16.61 7.19 3.85
N ASN A 20 -16.09 5.97 3.95
CA ASN A 20 -16.89 4.77 3.71
C ASN A 20 -17.93 4.51 4.81
N ASN A 21 -17.64 4.83 6.06
CA ASN A 21 -18.61 4.73 7.15
C ASN A 21 -19.79 5.70 6.94
N VAL A 22 -19.52 6.97 6.60
CA VAL A 22 -20.57 7.97 6.36
C VAL A 22 -21.46 7.58 5.18
N LEU A 23 -20.92 6.87 4.19
CA LEU A 23 -21.69 6.33 3.06
C LEU A 23 -22.39 4.99 3.34
N GLY A 24 -22.36 4.49 4.58
CA GLY A 24 -23.00 3.22 4.94
C GLY A 24 -22.31 1.98 4.36
N ARG A 25 -21.00 2.05 4.06
CA ARG A 25 -20.18 0.96 3.50
C ARG A 25 -19.14 0.47 4.52
N PRO A 26 -19.54 -0.09 5.67
CA PRO A 26 -18.63 -0.40 6.78
C PRO A 26 -17.55 -1.42 6.41
N GLU A 27 -17.80 -2.30 5.43
CA GLU A 27 -16.85 -3.33 4.99
C GLU A 27 -15.84 -2.84 3.94
N LYS A 28 -16.06 -1.66 3.33
CA LYS A 28 -15.19 -1.12 2.27
C LYS A 28 -13.97 -0.42 2.88
N LYS A 29 -13.06 -1.21 3.47
CA LYS A 29 -11.90 -0.71 4.27
C LYS A 29 -10.54 -1.18 3.80
N LYS A 30 -10.47 -2.16 2.90
CA LYS A 30 -9.21 -2.65 2.31
C LYS A 30 -8.48 -1.51 1.63
N ILE A 31 -7.16 -1.45 1.82
CA ILE A 31 -6.28 -0.51 1.10
C ILE A 31 -5.23 -1.34 0.39
N ILE A 32 -5.11 -1.12 -0.91
CA ILE A 32 -4.16 -1.83 -1.78
C ILE A 32 -2.96 -0.93 -1.97
N SER A 33 -1.80 -1.40 -1.53
CA SER A 33 -0.48 -0.84 -1.80
C SER A 33 0.24 -1.72 -2.84
N ARG A 34 1.53 -1.47 -3.05
CA ARG A 34 2.38 -2.24 -3.97
C ARG A 34 3.64 -2.70 -3.25
N TRP A 35 4.12 -3.87 -3.63
CA TRP A 35 5.48 -4.27 -3.26
C TRP A 35 6.48 -3.20 -3.70
N ARG A 36 7.52 -2.98 -2.90
CA ARG A 36 8.53 -1.93 -3.04
C ARG A 36 8.04 -0.49 -2.87
N GLY A 37 6.77 -0.24 -2.57
CA GLY A 37 6.29 1.08 -2.17
C GLY A 37 6.82 1.50 -0.79
N TYR A 38 6.98 2.80 -0.54
CA TYR A 38 7.31 3.33 0.79
C TYR A 38 6.30 4.41 1.17
N HIS A 39 5.58 4.19 2.27
CA HIS A 39 4.47 5.05 2.71
C HIS A 39 4.60 5.49 4.17
N GLY A 40 5.73 5.22 4.80
CA GLY A 40 6.03 5.59 6.18
C GLY A 40 6.49 4.39 7.00
N SER A 41 6.64 4.63 8.30
CA SER A 41 7.26 3.69 9.24
C SER A 41 6.46 3.51 10.54
N GLY A 42 5.19 3.91 10.57
CA GLY A 42 4.27 3.57 11.67
C GLY A 42 3.68 2.17 11.52
N VAL A 43 2.67 1.80 12.32
CA VAL A 43 2.02 0.47 12.18
C VAL A 43 1.23 0.36 10.88
N MET A 44 0.28 1.27 10.64
CA MET A 44 -0.54 1.21 9.42
C MET A 44 0.24 1.69 8.19
N THR A 45 1.05 2.74 8.33
CA THR A 45 1.90 3.23 7.23
C THR A 45 3.08 2.32 6.92
N GLY A 46 3.63 1.62 7.92
CA GLY A 46 4.58 0.52 7.72
C GLY A 46 3.91 -0.69 7.07
N SER A 47 2.64 -0.99 7.40
CA SER A 47 1.87 -2.01 6.68
C SER A 47 1.61 -1.63 5.21
N LEU A 48 1.43 -0.34 4.91
CA LEU A 48 1.33 0.14 3.53
C LEU A 48 2.68 0.07 2.79
N THR A 49 3.80 0.28 3.49
CA THR A 49 5.13 0.07 2.90
C THR A 49 5.25 -1.38 2.40
N GLY A 50 5.86 -1.57 1.25
CA GLY A 50 6.04 -2.89 0.60
C GLY A 50 7.49 -3.36 0.69
N LEU A 51 8.16 -3.11 1.82
CA LEU A 51 9.57 -3.40 2.04
C LEU A 51 9.74 -4.16 3.36
N ASP A 52 10.30 -5.36 3.30
CA ASP A 52 10.36 -6.29 4.44
C ASP A 52 11.08 -5.72 5.68
N LEU A 53 12.02 -4.80 5.49
CA LEU A 53 12.71 -4.12 6.61
C LEU A 53 11.73 -3.41 7.57
N PHE A 54 10.62 -2.90 7.05
CA PHE A 54 9.59 -2.24 7.86
C PHE A 54 8.55 -3.22 8.41
N HIS A 55 8.65 -4.51 8.07
CA HIS A 55 7.71 -5.55 8.48
C HIS A 55 8.31 -6.53 9.50
N ASN A 56 9.54 -6.96 9.23
CA ASN A 56 10.23 -7.97 10.01
C ASN A 56 10.33 -7.56 11.48
N ALA A 57 9.96 -8.48 12.38
CA ALA A 57 9.89 -8.28 13.82
C ALA A 57 8.83 -7.27 14.33
N PHE A 58 7.92 -6.79 13.47
CA PHE A 58 6.85 -5.85 13.84
C PHE A 58 5.43 -6.38 13.62
N ASP A 59 5.28 -7.66 13.22
CA ASP A 59 4.00 -8.30 12.89
C ASP A 59 3.19 -7.54 11.81
N LEU A 60 3.89 -6.97 10.83
CA LEU A 60 3.28 -6.26 9.70
C LEU A 60 3.41 -7.09 8.40
N PRO A 61 2.51 -6.87 7.43
CA PRO A 61 1.41 -5.91 7.42
C PRO A 61 0.22 -6.31 8.30
N ARG A 62 -0.44 -5.32 8.93
CA ARG A 62 -1.73 -5.50 9.59
C ARG A 62 -2.87 -5.45 8.57
N ALA A 63 -3.88 -6.30 8.76
CA ALA A 63 -5.13 -6.20 8.00
C ALA A 63 -5.79 -4.81 8.21
N PRO A 64 -6.52 -4.27 7.22
CA PRO A 64 -6.88 -4.86 5.92
C PRO A 64 -5.97 -4.39 4.76
N ILE A 65 -4.68 -4.20 5.00
CA ILE A 65 -3.72 -3.79 3.97
C ILE A 65 -3.35 -4.97 3.07
N LEU A 66 -3.29 -4.74 1.76
CA LEU A 66 -2.90 -5.69 0.72
C LEU A 66 -1.80 -5.08 -0.15
N HIS A 67 -1.01 -5.93 -0.82
CA HIS A 67 0.00 -5.48 -1.78
C HIS A 67 -0.22 -6.17 -3.13
N THR A 68 -0.37 -5.37 -4.19
CA THR A 68 -0.23 -5.85 -5.57
C THR A 68 1.24 -5.81 -6.00
N GLU A 69 1.51 -6.25 -7.22
CA GLU A 69 2.86 -6.32 -7.78
C GLU A 69 3.56 -4.95 -7.82
N ALA A 70 4.89 -5.00 -7.77
CA ALA A 70 5.73 -3.83 -8.01
C ALA A 70 5.83 -3.61 -9.53
N PRO A 71 5.52 -2.42 -10.07
CA PRO A 71 5.64 -2.13 -11.50
C PRO A 71 7.12 -1.89 -11.88
N TYR A 72 7.95 -2.91 -11.72
CA TYR A 72 9.37 -2.87 -11.97
C TYR A 72 9.70 -3.54 -13.30
N TYR A 73 9.39 -2.85 -14.41
CA TYR A 73 9.57 -3.37 -15.77
C TYR A 73 10.96 -3.97 -16.01
N PHE A 74 12.02 -3.32 -15.53
CA PHE A 74 13.39 -3.80 -15.68
C PHE A 74 13.70 -5.08 -14.86
N ARG A 75 12.85 -5.49 -13.91
CA ARG A 75 12.97 -6.75 -13.16
C ARG A 75 11.75 -7.66 -13.28
N ARG A 76 10.94 -7.47 -14.32
CA ARG A 76 9.83 -8.36 -14.65
C ARG A 76 10.31 -9.80 -14.87
N ALA A 77 9.47 -10.76 -14.48
CA ALA A 77 9.75 -12.18 -14.67
C ALA A 77 9.74 -12.54 -16.17
N ASP A 78 8.71 -12.11 -16.90
CA ASP A 78 8.60 -12.33 -18.34
C ASP A 78 9.26 -11.18 -19.13
N ARG A 79 10.46 -11.45 -19.66
CA ARG A 79 11.24 -10.49 -20.45
C ARG A 79 10.69 -10.23 -21.84
N SER A 80 9.76 -11.05 -22.33
CA SER A 80 9.14 -10.87 -23.63
C SER A 80 8.12 -9.73 -23.65
N LEU A 81 7.54 -9.39 -22.49
CA LEU A 81 6.57 -8.32 -22.36
C LEU A 81 7.18 -6.98 -22.81
N SER A 82 6.44 -6.26 -23.66
CA SER A 82 6.65 -4.84 -23.90
C SER A 82 6.27 -4.02 -22.65
N GLU A 83 6.65 -2.73 -22.62
CA GLU A 83 6.25 -1.84 -21.51
C GLU A 83 4.74 -1.71 -21.38
N GLU A 84 4.02 -1.68 -22.50
CA GLU A 84 2.56 -1.60 -22.51
C GLU A 84 1.91 -2.87 -21.96
N GLN A 85 2.37 -4.05 -22.42
CA GLN A 85 1.88 -5.33 -21.92
C GLN A 85 2.18 -5.52 -20.43
N PHE A 86 3.37 -5.11 -19.99
CA PHE A 86 3.72 -5.15 -18.57
C PHE A 86 2.85 -4.21 -17.72
N SER A 87 2.52 -3.02 -18.23
CA SER A 87 1.66 -2.07 -17.52
C SER A 87 0.22 -2.56 -17.35
N GLN A 88 -0.26 -3.44 -18.24
CA GLN A 88 -1.58 -4.10 -18.11
C GLN A 88 -1.55 -5.30 -17.16
N HIS A 89 -0.38 -5.91 -16.97
CA HIS A 89 -0.19 -7.06 -16.09
C HIS A 89 -0.18 -6.66 -14.61
N CYS A 90 0.49 -5.54 -14.28
CA CYS A 90 0.62 -5.01 -12.91
C CYS A 90 -0.65 -4.30 -12.41
#